data_AF-A0A2K8VC52-F1
#
_entry.id   AF-A0A2K8VC52-F1
#
_cell.length_a   1.000
_cell.length_b   1.000
_cell.length_c   1.000
_cell.angle_alpha   90.00
_cell.angle_beta   90.00
_cell.angle_gamma   90.00
#
_symmetry.space_group_name_H-M   'P 1'
#
loop_
_entity.id
_entity.type
_entity.pdbx_description
1 polymer ?
#
loop_
_entity_poly.entity_id
_entity_poly.type
_entity_poly.pdbx_seq_one_letter_code
_entity_poly.pdbx_strand_id
1 'polypeptide(L)'
;MLFIQLLLAHILGDFVFQPTSWVKNKLKFKIKSYKLYAHIGVHSALLLIITLLHQNFWLGFVVIVISHYLIDLTKLYLHKKVKSNILFLGDQILHLFFLAFATYITKPFKVDFSKIFTEQVLLLITAVLFIVFVAPILIQLIVKQWEPEKDKLDHKQSLKEAGKYIGILERLFVFMFVIFDKWEGVGFLLAAKSIFRFGDLTTAKDRKLTEYILIGTLISFGLAILTGLIYKKVIQLF
;
A
#
# COMPACT_ATOMS: atom_id res chain seq x y z
N MET A 1 -9.91 -19.00 -7.00
CA MET A 1 -9.70 -19.76 -5.76
C MET A 1 -8.27 -20.25 -5.59
N LEU A 2 -7.69 -21.00 -6.55
CA LEU A 2 -6.33 -21.55 -6.44
C LEU A 2 -5.26 -20.48 -6.13
N PHE A 3 -5.22 -19.37 -6.89
CA PHE A 3 -4.27 -18.28 -6.62
C PHE A 3 -4.37 -17.72 -5.20
N ILE A 4 -5.58 -17.58 -4.65
CA ILE A 4 -5.80 -17.08 -3.28
C ILE A 4 -5.26 -18.07 -2.25
N GLN A 5 -5.45 -19.37 -2.47
CA GLN A 5 -4.89 -20.42 -1.61
C GLN A 5 -3.35 -20.40 -1.64
N LEU A 6 -2.76 -20.23 -2.82
CA LEU A 6 -1.31 -20.10 -2.99
C LEU A 6 -0.76 -18.83 -2.34
N LEU A 7 -1.46 -17.70 -2.49
CA LEU A 7 -1.12 -16.44 -1.85
C LEU A 7 -1.18 -16.57 -0.33
N LEU A 8 -2.20 -17.24 0.21
CA LEU A 8 -2.32 -17.51 1.65
C LEU A 8 -1.16 -18.36 2.15
N ALA A 9 -0.83 -19.45 1.46
CA ALA A 9 0.30 -20.31 1.80
C ALA A 9 1.63 -19.52 1.80
N HIS A 10 1.84 -18.68 0.80
CA HIS A 10 3.00 -17.80 0.73
C HIS A 10 3.05 -16.82 1.91
N ILE A 11 1.94 -16.13 2.23
CA ILE A 11 1.87 -15.19 3.35
C ILE A 11 2.16 -15.91 4.67
N LEU A 12 1.57 -17.09 4.89
CA LEU A 12 1.82 -17.91 6.07
C LEU A 12 3.30 -18.31 6.16
N GLY A 13 3.89 -18.78 5.07
CA GLY A 13 5.30 -19.19 5.06
C GLY A 13 6.27 -18.04 5.33
N ASP A 14 6.16 -16.93 4.59
CA ASP A 14 7.15 -15.84 4.64
C ASP A 14 6.96 -14.87 5.81
N PHE A 15 5.74 -14.62 6.27
CA PHE A 15 5.47 -13.59 7.29
C PHE A 15 5.03 -14.15 8.63
N VAL A 16 4.39 -15.33 8.67
CA VAL A 16 3.88 -15.93 9.92
C VAL A 16 4.85 -16.98 10.46
N PHE A 17 5.33 -17.88 9.62
CA PHE A 17 6.14 -19.04 10.01
C PHE A 17 7.64 -18.86 9.77
N GLN A 18 8.10 -17.66 9.40
CA GLN A 18 9.52 -17.32 9.29
C GLN A 18 9.96 -16.39 10.44
N PRO A 19 10.51 -16.93 11.56
CA PRO A 19 11.02 -16.11 12.64
C PRO A 19 12.19 -15.22 12.20
N THR A 20 12.32 -14.05 12.83
CA THR A 20 13.44 -13.12 12.58
C THR A 20 14.82 -13.74 12.84
N SER A 21 14.90 -14.75 13.73
CA SER A 21 16.13 -15.52 13.99
C SER A 21 16.59 -16.33 12.76
N TRP A 22 15.64 -16.82 11.94
CA TRP A 22 15.95 -17.52 10.70
C TRP A 22 16.50 -16.56 9.67
N VAL A 23 15.90 -15.37 9.54
CA VAL A 23 16.38 -14.31 8.63
C VAL A 23 17.83 -13.93 8.96
N LYS A 24 18.15 -13.69 10.24
CA LYS A 24 19.52 -13.38 10.68
C LYS A 24 20.50 -14.52 10.36
N ASN A 25 20.09 -15.78 10.54
CA ASN A 25 20.91 -16.94 10.22
C ASN A 25 21.15 -17.09 8.70
N LYS A 26 20.10 -16.93 7.88
CA LYS A 26 20.18 -16.94 6.41
C LYS A 26 21.14 -15.87 5.90
N LEU A 27 21.09 -14.65 6.46
CA LEU A 27 22.00 -13.56 6.09
C LEU A 27 23.46 -13.86 6.44
N LYS A 28 23.72 -14.53 7.57
CA LYS A 28 25.08 -14.88 8.01
C LYS A 28 25.68 -16.03 7.20
N PHE A 29 24.94 -17.12 7.01
CA PHE A 29 25.46 -18.37 6.43
C PHE A 29 25.06 -18.61 4.97
N LYS A 30 24.15 -17.79 4.41
CA LYS A 30 23.67 -17.85 3.02
C LYS A 30 23.20 -19.26 2.65
N ILE A 31 23.72 -19.83 1.56
CA ILE A 31 23.39 -21.19 1.10
C ILE A 31 23.70 -22.26 2.13
N LYS A 32 24.67 -22.04 3.04
CA LYS A 32 25.01 -23.00 4.11
C LYS A 32 24.05 -22.92 5.31
N SER A 33 23.06 -22.04 5.27
CA SER A 33 22.08 -21.90 6.35
C SER A 33 21.07 -23.03 6.33
N TYR A 34 21.06 -23.88 7.35
CA TYR A 34 20.01 -24.88 7.52
C TYR A 34 18.60 -24.25 7.65
N LYS A 35 18.52 -22.99 8.10
CA LYS A 35 17.26 -22.23 8.19
C LYS A 35 16.70 -21.83 6.83
N LEU A 36 17.53 -21.74 5.78
CA LEU A 36 17.05 -21.57 4.40
C LEU A 36 16.27 -22.82 3.97
N TYR A 37 16.83 -24.01 4.18
CA TYR A 37 16.16 -25.26 3.82
C TYR A 37 14.93 -25.54 4.68
N ALA A 38 14.98 -25.23 5.98
CA ALA A 38 13.81 -25.33 6.85
C ALA A 38 12.66 -24.42 6.37
N HIS A 39 12.98 -23.20 5.91
CA HIS A 39 12.02 -22.27 5.32
C HIS A 39 11.35 -22.82 4.08
N ILE A 40 12.14 -23.38 3.15
CA ILE A 40 11.61 -24.06 1.96
C ILE A 40 10.79 -25.30 2.34
N GLY A 41 11.15 -26.00 3.41
CA GLY A 41 10.38 -27.10 3.98
C GLY A 41 8.99 -26.67 4.44
N VAL A 42 8.87 -25.51 5.10
CA VAL A 42 7.56 -24.94 5.50
C VAL A 42 6.71 -24.62 4.28
N HIS A 43 7.27 -23.95 3.27
CA HIS A 43 6.56 -23.67 2.02
C HIS A 43 6.13 -24.94 1.30
N SER A 44 7.02 -25.93 1.21
CA SER A 44 6.70 -27.25 0.64
C SER A 44 5.55 -27.91 1.40
N ALA A 45 5.55 -27.91 2.73
CA ALA A 45 4.47 -28.51 3.53
C ALA A 45 3.12 -27.81 3.29
N LEU A 46 3.09 -26.48 3.24
CA LEU A 46 1.87 -25.72 2.95
C LEU A 46 1.37 -25.97 1.52
N LEU A 47 2.27 -26.04 0.54
CA LEU A 47 1.91 -26.34 -0.84
C LEU A 47 1.45 -27.78 -1.01
N LEU A 48 1.98 -28.74 -0.25
CA LEU A 48 1.51 -30.13 -0.27
C LEU A 48 0.03 -30.22 0.11
N ILE A 49 -0.43 -29.47 1.12
CA ILE A 49 -1.86 -29.39 1.48
C ILE A 49 -2.68 -28.92 0.27
N ILE A 50 -2.20 -27.92 -0.46
CA ILE A 50 -2.89 -27.41 -1.66
C ILE A 50 -2.89 -28.44 -2.79
N THR A 51 -1.78 -29.15 -3.00
CA THR A 51 -1.69 -30.23 -3.99
C THR A 51 -2.64 -31.38 -3.68
N LEU A 52 -2.84 -31.73 -2.41
CA LEU A 52 -3.82 -32.73 -1.99
C LEU A 52 -5.27 -32.30 -2.32
N LEU A 53 -5.56 -31.00 -2.24
CA LEU A 53 -6.86 -30.43 -2.61
C LEU A 53 -7.04 -30.28 -4.13
N HIS A 54 -5.94 -30.16 -4.90
CA HIS A 54 -5.95 -30.02 -6.36
C HIS A 54 -4.96 -31.00 -6.99
N GLN A 55 -5.41 -32.22 -7.32
CA GLN A 55 -4.52 -33.31 -7.74
C GLN A 55 -3.65 -33.01 -8.98
N ASN A 56 -4.06 -32.07 -9.83
CA ASN A 56 -3.30 -31.67 -11.02
C ASN A 56 -2.24 -30.58 -10.75
N PHE A 57 -1.96 -30.24 -9.48
CA PHE A 57 -1.09 -29.12 -9.11
C PHE A 57 0.40 -29.48 -8.94
N TRP A 58 0.82 -30.73 -9.18
CA TRP A 58 2.22 -31.15 -8.99
C TRP A 58 3.25 -30.32 -9.76
N LEU A 59 2.94 -29.92 -11.00
CA LEU A 59 3.85 -29.05 -11.77
C LEU A 59 3.96 -27.65 -11.12
N GLY A 60 2.85 -27.09 -10.67
CA GLY A 60 2.82 -25.82 -9.95
C GLY A 60 3.57 -25.88 -8.62
N PHE A 61 3.46 -26.99 -7.89
CA PHE A 61 4.23 -27.26 -6.68
C PHE A 61 5.74 -27.16 -6.93
N VAL A 62 6.25 -27.88 -7.93
CA VAL A 62 7.69 -27.89 -8.26
C VAL A 62 8.16 -26.49 -8.68
N VAL A 63 7.38 -25.81 -9.53
CA VAL A 63 7.67 -24.44 -9.98
C VAL A 63 7.80 -23.47 -8.80
N ILE A 64 6.84 -23.48 -7.87
CA ILE A 64 6.87 -22.56 -6.72
C ILE A 64 8.01 -22.90 -5.77
N VAL A 65 8.22 -24.17 -5.40
CA VAL A 65 9.27 -24.54 -4.44
C VAL A 65 10.66 -24.17 -4.97
N ILE A 66 10.94 -24.47 -6.25
CA ILE A 66 12.23 -24.15 -6.87
C ILE A 66 12.40 -22.63 -7.00
N SER A 67 11.40 -21.93 -7.53
CA SER A 67 11.49 -20.47 -7.68
C SER A 67 11.64 -19.77 -6.34
N HIS A 68 10.88 -20.16 -5.30
CA HIS A 68 10.99 -19.62 -3.95
C HIS A 68 12.42 -19.76 -3.42
N TYR A 69 13.01 -20.96 -3.50
CA TYR A 69 14.39 -21.18 -3.09
C TYR A 69 15.38 -20.28 -3.84
N LEU A 70 15.25 -20.16 -5.17
CA LEU A 70 16.14 -19.35 -6.00
C LEU A 70 16.00 -17.85 -5.70
N ILE A 71 14.79 -17.36 -5.49
CA ILE A 71 14.51 -15.95 -5.15
C ILE A 71 15.12 -15.63 -3.78
N ASP A 72 14.82 -16.44 -2.77
CA ASP A 72 15.34 -16.26 -1.41
C ASP A 72 16.87 -16.31 -1.40
N LEU A 73 17.48 -17.24 -2.12
CA LEU A 73 18.93 -17.35 -2.24
C LEU A 73 19.52 -16.10 -2.90
N THR A 74 18.95 -15.67 -4.02
CA THR A 74 19.41 -14.49 -4.76
C THR A 74 19.35 -13.24 -3.88
N LYS A 75 18.26 -13.07 -3.13
CA LYS A 75 18.11 -11.99 -2.14
C LYS A 75 19.24 -11.96 -1.12
N LEU A 76 19.68 -13.12 -0.60
CA LEU A 76 20.80 -13.18 0.36
C LEU A 76 22.13 -12.71 -0.25
N TYR A 77 22.37 -12.95 -1.54
CA TYR A 77 23.60 -12.48 -2.21
C TYR A 77 23.52 -11.02 -2.64
N LEU A 78 22.32 -10.50 -2.93
CA LEU A 78 22.10 -9.10 -3.31
C LEU A 78 21.95 -8.14 -2.13
N HIS A 79 21.72 -8.64 -0.91
CA HIS A 79 21.51 -7.83 0.30
C HIS A 79 22.58 -6.75 0.55
N LYS A 80 23.84 -6.99 0.14
CA LYS A 80 24.93 -5.99 0.28
C LYS A 80 25.08 -5.05 -0.92
N LYS A 81 24.47 -5.38 -2.06
CA LYS A 81 24.60 -4.65 -3.33
C LYS A 81 23.41 -3.74 -3.63
N VAL A 82 22.23 -4.07 -3.10
CA VAL A 82 20.96 -3.39 -3.38
C VAL A 82 20.35 -2.89 -2.09
N LYS A 83 19.66 -1.73 -2.14
CA LYS A 83 18.93 -1.17 -0.99
C LYS A 83 17.87 -2.16 -0.51
N SER A 84 17.74 -2.32 0.82
CA SER A 84 16.83 -3.28 1.45
C SER A 84 15.38 -3.18 0.95
N ASN A 85 14.84 -1.96 0.83
CA ASN A 85 13.44 -1.76 0.42
C ASN A 85 13.19 -2.22 -1.02
N ILE A 86 14.13 -1.92 -1.93
CA ILE A 86 14.03 -2.34 -3.34
C ILE A 86 14.14 -3.85 -3.44
N LEU A 87 15.06 -4.44 -2.68
CA LEU A 87 15.27 -5.88 -2.66
C LEU A 87 14.05 -6.62 -2.09
N PHE A 88 13.43 -6.09 -1.03
CA PHE A 88 12.19 -6.63 -0.48
C PHE A 88 11.03 -6.53 -1.48
N LEU A 89 10.85 -5.38 -2.15
CA LEU A 89 9.79 -5.24 -3.15
C LEU A 89 10.00 -6.17 -4.35
N GLY A 90 11.23 -6.26 -4.88
CA GLY A 90 11.54 -7.15 -5.99
C GLY A 90 11.33 -8.62 -5.64
N ASP A 91 11.72 -9.02 -4.43
CA ASP A 91 11.45 -10.34 -3.87
C ASP A 91 9.96 -10.67 -3.84
N GLN A 92 9.11 -9.78 -3.31
CA GLN A 92 7.66 -10.01 -3.27
C GLN A 92 7.02 -10.06 -4.67
N ILE A 93 7.47 -9.20 -5.60
CA ILE A 93 6.99 -9.22 -6.99
C ILE A 93 7.33 -10.54 -7.67
N LEU A 94 8.56 -11.04 -7.51
CA LEU A 94 8.98 -12.32 -8.09
C LEU A 94 8.18 -13.49 -7.51
N HIS A 95 7.96 -13.53 -6.20
CA HIS A 95 7.12 -14.56 -5.59
C HIS A 95 5.70 -14.53 -6.16
N LEU A 96 5.05 -13.36 -6.16
CA LEU A 96 3.69 -13.21 -6.72
C LEU A 96 3.62 -13.60 -8.21
N PHE A 97 4.65 -13.27 -9.00
CA PHE A 97 4.76 -13.69 -10.39
C PHE A 97 4.76 -15.22 -10.51
N PHE A 98 5.58 -15.93 -9.73
CA PHE A 98 5.62 -17.40 -9.80
C PHE A 98 4.34 -18.06 -9.26
N LEU A 99 3.66 -17.46 -8.28
CA LEU A 99 2.33 -17.93 -7.85
C LEU A 99 1.28 -17.78 -8.97
N ALA A 100 1.29 -16.64 -9.68
CA ALA A 100 0.40 -16.40 -10.81
C ALA A 100 0.73 -17.34 -11.99
N PHE A 101 2.01 -17.52 -12.29
CA PHE A 101 2.49 -18.43 -13.33
C PHE A 101 2.11 -19.89 -13.02
N ALA A 102 2.34 -20.36 -11.80
CA ALA A 102 1.92 -21.69 -11.34
C ALA A 102 0.39 -21.87 -11.40
N THR A 103 -0.38 -20.82 -11.09
CA THR A 103 -1.83 -20.85 -11.25
C THR A 103 -2.22 -20.99 -12.73
N TYR A 104 -1.59 -20.21 -13.61
CA TYR A 104 -1.89 -20.19 -15.03
C TYR A 104 -1.60 -21.53 -15.71
N ILE A 105 -0.47 -22.17 -15.42
CA ILE A 105 -0.14 -23.48 -16.00
C ILE A 105 -1.09 -24.60 -15.52
N THR A 106 -1.64 -24.50 -14.30
CA THR A 106 -2.59 -25.50 -13.78
C THR A 106 -4.03 -25.23 -14.22
N LYS A 107 -4.45 -23.96 -14.22
CA LYS A 107 -5.79 -23.52 -14.62
C LYS A 107 -5.63 -22.27 -15.49
N PRO A 108 -5.45 -22.43 -16.81
CA PRO A 108 -5.32 -21.31 -17.72
C PRO A 108 -6.52 -20.38 -17.58
N PHE A 109 -6.25 -19.09 -17.39
CA PHE A 109 -7.26 -18.05 -17.35
C PHE A 109 -6.94 -17.03 -18.44
N LYS A 110 -7.99 -16.50 -19.08
CA LYS A 110 -7.82 -15.41 -20.03
C LYS A 110 -7.65 -14.11 -19.25
N VAL A 111 -6.53 -13.43 -19.47
CA VAL A 111 -6.35 -12.05 -19.02
C VAL A 111 -7.04 -11.16 -20.05
N ASP A 112 -8.19 -10.64 -19.67
CA ASP A 112 -8.94 -9.71 -20.50
C ASP A 112 -8.49 -8.28 -20.21
N PHE A 113 -7.51 -7.80 -21.00
CA PHE A 113 -6.99 -6.44 -20.87
C PHE A 113 -8.04 -5.37 -21.18
N SER A 114 -9.14 -5.72 -21.87
CA SER A 114 -10.23 -4.76 -22.13
C SER A 114 -10.92 -4.30 -20.84
N LYS A 115 -10.89 -5.12 -19.78
CA LYS A 115 -11.45 -4.77 -18.47
C LYS A 115 -10.57 -3.83 -17.65
N ILE A 116 -9.31 -3.64 -18.05
CA ILE A 116 -8.35 -2.78 -17.33
C ILE A 116 -8.52 -1.31 -17.75
N PHE A 117 -8.86 -1.05 -19.01
CA PHE A 117 -9.02 0.30 -19.57
C PHE A 117 -10.48 0.63 -19.85
N THR A 118 -11.35 0.38 -18.88
CA THR A 118 -12.75 0.80 -18.93
C THR A 118 -12.90 2.26 -18.52
N GLU A 119 -13.99 2.90 -18.96
CA GLU A 119 -14.30 4.28 -18.59
C GLU A 119 -14.43 4.44 -17.07
N GLN A 120 -14.98 3.44 -16.38
CA GLN A 120 -15.09 3.44 -14.91
C GLN A 120 -13.72 3.41 -14.22
N VAL A 121 -12.77 2.60 -14.73
CA VAL A 121 -11.41 2.52 -14.18
C VAL A 121 -10.62 3.80 -14.48
N LEU A 122 -10.73 4.34 -15.70
CA LEU A 122 -10.09 5.60 -16.08
C LEU A 122 -10.62 6.77 -15.27
N LEU A 123 -11.94 6.83 -15.03
CA LEU A 123 -12.56 7.83 -14.18
C LEU A 123 -12.06 7.73 -12.74
N LEU A 124 -11.94 6.51 -12.19
CA LEU A 124 -11.40 6.29 -10.85
C LEU A 124 -9.94 6.74 -10.73
N ILE A 125 -9.10 6.34 -11.69
CA ILE A 125 -7.69 6.77 -11.74
C ILE A 125 -7.60 8.29 -11.81
N THR A 126 -8.41 8.93 -12.65
CA THR A 126 -8.44 10.40 -12.80
C THR A 126 -8.82 11.10 -11.49
N ALA A 127 -9.87 10.62 -10.81
CA ALA A 127 -10.30 11.17 -9.51
C ALA A 127 -9.20 11.02 -8.44
N VAL A 128 -8.54 9.86 -8.37
CA VAL A 128 -7.43 9.61 -7.46
C VAL A 128 -6.25 10.53 -7.76
N LEU A 129 -5.85 10.66 -9.03
CA LEU A 129 -4.76 11.57 -9.43
C LEU A 129 -5.09 13.03 -9.10
N PHE A 130 -6.33 13.46 -9.31
CA PHE A 130 -6.78 14.79 -8.91
C PHE A 130 -6.61 15.01 -7.41
N ILE A 131 -7.06 14.07 -6.56
CA ILE A 131 -6.94 14.19 -5.10
C ILE A 131 -5.49 14.18 -4.61
N VAL A 132 -4.65 13.34 -5.21
CA VAL A 132 -3.26 13.16 -4.78
C VAL A 132 -2.39 14.32 -5.22
N PHE A 133 -2.53 14.79 -6.46
CA PHE A 133 -1.59 15.73 -7.07
C PHE A 133 -2.19 17.13 -7.28
N VAL A 134 -3.43 17.24 -7.73
CA VAL A 134 -4.04 18.54 -8.11
C VAL A 134 -4.63 19.27 -6.90
N ALA A 135 -5.42 18.58 -6.08
CA ALA A 135 -6.07 19.14 -4.89
C ALA A 135 -5.09 19.84 -3.92
N PRO A 136 -3.92 19.28 -3.54
CA PRO A 136 -2.98 20.00 -2.68
C PRO A 136 -2.40 21.26 -3.31
N ILE A 137 -2.32 21.37 -4.64
CA ILE A 137 -1.93 22.61 -5.33
C ILE A 137 -3.05 23.65 -5.20
N LEU A 138 -4.31 23.26 -5.46
CA LEU A 138 -5.46 24.15 -5.31
C LEU A 138 -5.60 24.67 -3.88
N ILE A 139 -5.44 23.80 -2.88
CA ILE A 139 -5.49 24.19 -1.46
C ILE A 139 -4.40 25.20 -1.15
N GLN A 140 -3.16 24.98 -1.60
CA GLN A 140 -2.07 25.93 -1.37
C GLN A 140 -2.36 27.29 -2.01
N LEU A 141 -2.94 27.32 -3.22
CA LEU A 141 -3.31 28.57 -3.89
C LEU A 141 -4.41 29.31 -3.11
N ILE A 142 -5.44 28.61 -2.64
CA ILE A 142 -6.54 29.21 -1.89
C ILE A 142 -6.04 29.72 -0.54
N VAL A 143 -5.28 28.91 0.19
CA VAL A 143 -4.93 29.20 1.58
C VAL A 143 -3.73 30.16 1.70
N LYS A 144 -3.06 30.49 0.59
CA LYS A 144 -1.85 31.35 0.56
C LYS A 144 -2.01 32.67 1.33
N GLN A 145 -3.18 33.30 1.27
CA GLN A 145 -3.44 34.58 1.95
C GLN A 145 -3.49 34.48 3.48
N TRP A 146 -3.66 33.28 4.04
CA TRP A 146 -3.64 33.02 5.48
C TRP A 146 -2.33 32.35 5.94
N GLU A 147 -1.34 32.19 5.04
CA GLU A 147 -0.04 31.62 5.41
C GLU A 147 0.65 32.56 6.42
N PRO A 148 0.95 32.10 7.65
CA PRO A 148 1.65 32.94 8.63
C PRO A 148 3.04 33.31 8.12
N GLU A 149 3.53 34.50 8.48
CA GLU A 149 4.88 34.95 8.13
C GLU A 149 5.90 33.88 8.56
N LYS A 150 6.75 33.49 7.61
CA LYS A 150 7.76 32.44 7.83
C LYS A 150 8.83 32.97 8.78
N ASP A 151 8.72 32.64 10.05
CA ASP A 151 9.91 32.62 10.91
C ASP A 151 10.90 31.62 10.29
N LYS A 152 12.19 32.04 10.22
CA LYS A 152 13.31 31.27 9.67
C LYS A 152 13.65 30.03 10.53
N LEU A 153 12.68 29.13 10.73
CA LEU A 153 12.89 27.84 11.37
C LEU A 153 13.26 26.83 10.29
N ASP A 154 14.56 26.86 9.96
CA ASP A 154 15.24 26.07 8.93
C ASP A 154 15.38 24.58 9.30
N HIS A 155 14.49 24.02 10.13
CA HIS A 155 14.69 22.70 10.72
C HIS A 155 13.53 21.74 10.43
N LYS A 156 13.90 20.70 9.67
CA LYS A 156 13.22 19.40 9.42
C LYS A 156 12.37 19.35 8.15
N GLN A 157 13.07 19.31 7.01
CA GLN A 157 12.57 18.82 5.72
C GLN A 157 11.79 17.49 5.84
N SER A 158 12.14 16.61 6.80
CA SER A 158 11.44 15.35 7.07
C SER A 158 10.02 15.52 7.63
N LEU A 159 9.75 16.54 8.45
CA LEU A 159 8.41 16.82 8.99
C LEU A 159 7.48 17.38 7.91
N LYS A 160 8.03 18.18 6.98
CA LYS A 160 7.29 18.75 5.86
C LYS A 160 6.79 17.65 4.90
N GLU A 161 7.61 16.63 4.64
CA GLU A 161 7.19 15.47 3.84
C GLU A 161 6.11 14.64 4.56
N ALA A 162 6.24 14.42 5.88
CA ALA A 162 5.23 13.68 6.64
C ALA A 162 3.84 14.33 6.56
N GLY A 163 3.74 15.66 6.73
CA GLY A 163 2.48 16.40 6.62
C GLY A 163 1.83 16.30 5.23
N LYS A 164 2.64 16.29 4.17
CA LYS A 164 2.16 16.07 2.79
C LYS A 164 1.51 14.69 2.63
N TYR A 165 2.16 13.62 3.11
CA TYR A 165 1.62 12.27 3.03
C TYR A 165 0.37 12.09 3.91
N ILE A 166 0.34 12.67 5.11
CA ILE A 166 -0.86 12.68 5.97
C ILE A 166 -2.04 13.31 5.22
N GLY A 167 -1.87 14.49 4.64
CA GLY A 167 -2.93 15.15 3.89
C GLY A 167 -3.41 14.35 2.68
N ILE A 168 -2.51 13.63 1.98
CA ILE A 168 -2.89 12.73 0.88
C ILE A 168 -3.75 11.58 1.41
N LEU A 169 -3.34 10.92 2.49
CA LEU A 169 -4.07 9.80 3.09
C LEU A 169 -5.46 10.23 3.57
N GLU A 170 -5.56 11.37 4.25
CA GLU A 170 -6.83 11.93 4.70
C GLU A 170 -7.82 12.16 3.55
N ARG A 171 -7.38 12.79 2.45
CA ARG A 171 -8.25 12.99 1.29
C ARG A 171 -8.64 11.69 0.60
N LEU A 172 -7.71 10.73 0.52
CA LEU A 172 -8.01 9.40 -0.05
C LEU A 172 -9.04 8.64 0.80
N PHE A 173 -8.94 8.70 2.13
CA PHE A 173 -9.94 8.11 3.02
C PHE A 173 -11.29 8.80 2.89
N VAL A 174 -11.34 10.14 2.87
CA VAL A 174 -12.60 10.86 2.70
C VAL A 174 -13.24 10.54 1.36
N PHE A 175 -12.47 10.54 0.28
CA PHE A 175 -12.97 10.11 -1.04
C PHE A 175 -13.51 8.68 -0.99
N MET A 176 -12.76 7.74 -0.39
CA MET A 176 -13.16 6.35 -0.21
C MET A 176 -14.47 6.23 0.57
N PHE A 177 -14.60 6.94 1.68
CA PHE A 177 -15.82 6.95 2.48
C PHE A 177 -17.02 7.49 1.72
N VAL A 178 -16.83 8.53 0.91
CA VAL A 178 -17.93 9.08 0.08
C VAL A 178 -18.35 8.09 -1.00
N ILE A 179 -17.41 7.46 -1.73
CA ILE A 179 -17.78 6.50 -2.79
C ILE A 179 -18.47 5.24 -2.25
N PHE A 180 -18.19 4.85 -1.00
CA PHE A 180 -18.82 3.73 -0.31
C PHE A 180 -20.03 4.10 0.55
N ASP A 181 -20.51 5.36 0.49
CA ASP A 181 -21.63 5.87 1.29
C ASP A 181 -21.43 5.74 2.81
N LYS A 182 -20.19 5.86 3.28
CA LYS A 182 -19.79 5.79 4.70
C LYS A 182 -19.52 7.18 5.28
N TRP A 183 -20.54 8.01 5.34
CA TRP A 183 -20.44 9.40 5.83
C TRP A 183 -19.95 9.48 7.28
N GLU A 184 -20.21 8.46 8.10
CA GLU A 184 -19.73 8.33 9.46
C GLU A 184 -18.19 8.33 9.51
N GLY A 185 -17.53 7.72 8.52
CA GLY A 185 -16.07 7.71 8.42
C GLY A 185 -15.48 9.09 8.16
N VAL A 186 -16.16 9.92 7.37
CA VAL A 186 -15.76 11.33 7.14
C VAL A 186 -15.87 12.12 8.45
N GLY A 187 -16.98 11.97 9.17
CA GLY A 187 -17.17 12.60 10.47
C GLY A 187 -16.14 12.15 11.52
N PHE A 188 -15.83 10.85 11.57
CA PHE A 188 -14.81 10.29 12.45
C PHE A 188 -13.42 10.89 12.19
N LEU A 189 -12.98 10.96 10.93
CA LEU A 189 -11.69 11.57 10.59
C LEU A 189 -11.61 13.04 10.99
N LEU A 190 -12.69 13.79 10.76
CA LEU A 190 -12.76 15.20 11.10
C LEU A 190 -12.68 15.41 12.62
N ALA A 191 -13.44 14.62 13.39
CA ALA A 191 -13.40 14.64 14.85
C ALA A 191 -12.02 14.23 15.41
N ALA A 192 -11.42 13.15 14.90
CA ALA A 192 -10.10 12.69 15.32
C ALA A 192 -9.04 13.80 15.11
N LYS A 193 -9.09 14.48 13.96
CA LYS A 193 -8.17 15.57 13.65
C LYS A 193 -8.36 16.78 14.56
N SER A 194 -9.61 17.11 14.93
CA SER A 194 -9.90 18.15 15.92
C SER A 194 -9.31 17.80 17.30
N ILE A 195 -9.45 16.55 17.77
CA ILE A 195 -8.91 16.09 19.06
C ILE A 195 -7.40 16.28 19.16
N PHE A 196 -6.64 15.88 18.13
CA PHE A 196 -5.18 16.05 18.11
C PHE A 196 -4.73 17.52 18.10
N ARG A 197 -5.64 18.46 17.76
CA ARG A 197 -5.34 19.89 17.65
C ARG A 197 -5.64 20.69 18.92
N PHE A 198 -6.45 20.16 19.85
CA PHE A 198 -6.81 20.87 21.09
C PHE A 198 -5.61 21.11 22.03
N GLY A 199 -4.55 20.31 21.94
CA GLY A 199 -3.35 20.46 22.77
C GLY A 199 -2.45 21.65 22.42
N ASP A 200 -2.61 22.26 21.24
CA ASP A 200 -1.69 23.28 20.68
C ASP A 200 -2.11 24.74 20.98
N LEU A 201 -3.21 25.00 21.71
CA LEU A 201 -3.91 26.31 21.71
C LEU A 201 -3.37 27.38 22.69
N THR A 202 -2.13 27.28 23.18
CA THR A 202 -1.68 28.07 24.34
C THR A 202 -1.13 29.48 24.03
N THR A 203 -0.67 29.82 22.81
CA THR A 203 -0.16 31.17 22.48
C THR A 203 -0.77 31.80 21.20
N ALA A 204 -0.65 33.12 21.04
CA ALA A 204 -1.21 33.85 19.89
C ALA A 204 -0.59 33.47 18.53
N LYS A 205 0.69 33.04 18.50
CA LYS A 205 1.31 32.44 17.30
C LYS A 205 0.64 31.12 16.94
N ASP A 206 0.27 30.32 17.95
CA ASP A 206 -0.43 29.06 17.75
C ASP A 206 -1.84 29.26 17.19
N ARG A 207 -2.48 30.41 17.46
CA ARG A 207 -3.82 30.73 16.92
C ARG A 207 -3.84 30.90 15.40
N LYS A 208 -2.96 31.73 14.82
CA LYS A 208 -2.88 31.92 13.35
C LYS A 208 -2.53 30.62 12.63
N LEU A 209 -1.61 29.83 13.21
CA LEU A 209 -1.25 28.51 12.70
C LEU A 209 -2.42 27.51 12.82
N THR A 210 -3.21 27.59 13.89
CA THR A 210 -4.41 26.78 14.08
C THR A 210 -5.47 27.12 13.03
N GLU A 211 -5.76 28.40 12.80
CA GLU A 211 -6.70 28.85 11.78
C GLU A 211 -6.27 28.43 10.37
N TYR A 212 -4.99 28.64 10.02
CA TYR A 212 -4.43 28.18 8.74
C TYR A 212 -4.64 26.68 8.52
N ILE A 213 -4.35 25.85 9.53
CA ILE A 213 -4.50 24.40 9.45
C ILE A 213 -5.98 23.98 9.42
N LEU A 214 -6.85 24.65 10.17
CA LEU A 214 -8.29 24.38 10.19
C LEU A 214 -8.93 24.68 8.84
N ILE A 215 -8.68 25.88 8.29
CA ILE A 215 -9.16 26.29 6.97
C ILE A 215 -8.64 25.33 5.90
N GLY A 216 -7.34 25.03 5.92
CA GLY A 216 -6.72 24.09 4.99
C GLY A 216 -7.36 22.69 5.05
N THR A 217 -7.67 22.21 6.25
CA THR A 217 -8.34 20.91 6.44
C THR A 217 -9.76 20.90 5.90
N LEU A 218 -10.56 21.93 6.21
CA LEU A 218 -11.95 22.03 5.73
C LEU A 218 -12.01 22.09 4.20
N ILE A 219 -11.14 22.87 3.56
CA ILE A 219 -11.04 22.91 2.10
C ILE A 219 -10.58 21.56 1.55
N SER A 220 -9.62 20.90 2.20
CA SER A 220 -9.12 19.59 1.79
C SER A 220 -10.22 18.53 1.78
N PHE A 221 -11.00 18.45 2.86
CA PHE A 221 -12.14 17.55 2.95
C PHE A 221 -13.26 17.94 1.99
N GLY A 222 -13.56 19.23 1.85
CA GLY A 222 -14.55 19.71 0.89
C GLY A 222 -14.23 19.29 -0.54
N LEU A 223 -12.97 19.46 -0.97
CA LEU A 223 -12.52 19.00 -2.29
C LEU A 223 -12.62 17.48 -2.43
N ALA A 224 -12.19 16.70 -1.44
CA ALA A 224 -12.27 15.24 -1.49
C ALA A 224 -13.73 14.75 -1.56
N ILE A 225 -14.64 15.37 -0.80
CA ILE A 225 -16.08 15.07 -0.83
C ILE A 225 -16.67 15.42 -2.19
N LEU A 226 -16.40 16.63 -2.71
CA LEU A 226 -16.87 17.05 -4.03
C LEU A 226 -16.40 16.10 -5.12
N THR A 227 -15.12 15.74 -5.14
CA THR A 227 -14.59 14.76 -6.10
C THR A 227 -15.27 13.41 -5.96
N GLY A 228 -15.54 12.94 -4.74
CA GLY A 228 -16.28 11.69 -4.50
C GLY A 228 -17.71 11.72 -5.02
N LEU A 229 -18.43 12.81 -4.78
CA LEU A 229 -19.81 13.00 -5.26
C LEU A 229 -19.87 13.11 -6.79
N ILE A 230 -18.95 13.86 -7.40
CA ILE A 230 -18.82 13.96 -8.86
C ILE A 230 -18.53 12.58 -9.44
N TYR A 231 -17.57 11.85 -8.87
CA TYR A 231 -17.24 10.49 -9.30
C TYR A 231 -18.47 9.58 -9.25
N LYS A 232 -19.20 9.55 -8.13
CA LYS A 232 -20.43 8.76 -7.98
C LYS A 232 -21.51 9.14 -8.99
N LYS A 233 -21.63 10.42 -9.34
CA LYS A 233 -22.64 10.88 -10.30
C LYS A 233 -22.25 10.53 -11.73
N VAL A 234 -20.98 10.69 -12.10
CA VAL A 234 -20.47 10.45 -13.45
C VAL A 234 -20.36 8.95 -13.73
N ILE A 235 -19.99 8.12 -12.75
CA ILE A 235 -19.89 6.68 -12.96
C ILE A 235 -21.24 6.04 -13.30
N GLN A 236 -22.37 6.65 -12.92
CA GLN A 236 -23.72 6.19 -13.30
C GLN A 236 -24.05 6.39 -14.78
N LEU A 237 -23.23 7.13 -15.52
CA LEU A 237 -23.40 7.36 -16.96
C LEU A 237 -22.78 6.24 -17.81
N PHE A 238 -22.06 5.30 -17.18
CA PHE A 238 -21.38 4.17 -17.80
C PHE A 238 -21.90 2.85 -17.24
#